data_AF-A0A963T450-F1
#
_entry.id   AF-A0A963T450-F1
#
_cell.length_a   1.000
_cell.length_b   1.000
_cell.length_c   1.000
_cell.angle_alpha   90.00
_cell.angle_beta   90.00
_cell.angle_gamma   90.00
#
_symmetry.space_group_name_H-M   'P 1'
#
loop_
_entity.id
_entity.type
_entity.pdbx_description
1 polymer ?
#
loop_
_entity_poly.entity_id
_entity_poly.type
_entity_poly.pdbx_seq_one_letter_code
_entity_poly.pdbx_strand_id
1 'polypeptide(L)'
;MSDGAKQGPPSLDEFSRRLDAARGDRAPEKNSNRASGAALGRAFRVGSELLAGLIVGSLLGLGLDTFFGTKPFLLLVGIFLGFAAGVLNVSRAFKASASDASDSGNNPSGQG
;
A
#
# COMPACT_ATOMS: atom_id res chain seq x y z
N MET A 1 35.88 2.63 37.97
CA MET A 1 34.66 1.82 37.88
C MET A 1 33.82 2.35 36.72
N SER A 2 33.62 1.48 35.74
CA SER A 2 33.12 1.75 34.39
C SER A 2 31.60 1.63 34.27
N ASP A 3 31.13 2.03 33.08
CA ASP A 3 29.86 1.67 32.40
C ASP A 3 28.62 2.52 32.75
N GLY A 4 28.09 3.38 31.87
CA GLY A 4 28.28 3.46 30.43
C GLY A 4 27.47 2.38 29.69
N ALA A 5 26.16 2.26 29.95
CA ALA A 5 25.32 1.38 29.14
C ALA A 5 23.87 1.88 28.97
N LYS A 6 23.61 2.44 27.78
CA LYS A 6 22.45 2.17 26.92
C LYS A 6 21.09 2.73 27.36
N GLN A 7 20.90 4.03 27.13
CA GLN A 7 19.58 4.54 26.78
C GLN A 7 19.24 4.05 25.36
N GLY A 8 18.57 2.89 25.28
CA GLY A 8 17.95 2.44 24.04
C GLY A 8 16.68 3.25 23.77
N PRO A 9 16.31 3.48 22.50
CA PRO A 9 15.04 4.13 22.15
C PRO A 9 13.88 3.38 22.81
N PRO A 10 12.76 4.07 23.15
CA PRO A 10 11.60 3.47 23.81
C PRO A 10 11.28 2.13 23.18
N SER A 11 11.29 1.06 24.00
CA SER A 11 11.21 -0.30 23.49
C SER A 11 9.86 -0.50 22.80
N LEU A 12 9.86 -1.30 21.74
CA LEU A 12 8.63 -1.66 21.02
C LEU A 12 7.61 -2.32 21.94
N ASP A 13 8.06 -2.87 23.06
CA ASP A 13 7.23 -3.42 24.13
C ASP A 13 6.43 -2.33 24.83
N GLU A 14 7.05 -1.17 25.12
CA GLU A 14 6.35 -0.04 25.71
C GLU A 14 5.36 0.57 24.71
N PHE A 15 5.75 0.69 23.44
CA PHE A 15 4.85 1.13 22.37
C PHE A 15 3.68 0.15 22.17
N SER A 16 3.94 -1.16 22.15
CA SER A 16 2.93 -2.21 22.03
C SER A 16 2.00 -2.19 23.24
N ARG A 17 2.54 -2.05 24.45
CA ARG A 17 1.75 -1.94 25.68
C ARG A 17 0.87 -0.68 25.69
N ARG A 18 1.37 0.45 25.17
CA ARG A 18 0.57 1.67 24.97
C ARG A 18 -0.49 1.50 23.88
N LEU A 19 -0.17 0.78 22.80
CA LEU A 19 -1.09 0.48 21.70
C LEU A 19 -2.20 -0.48 22.14
N ASP A 20 -1.86 -1.49 22.93
CA ASP A 20 -2.77 -2.47 23.52
C ASP A 20 -3.63 -1.85 24.61
N ALA A 21 -3.06 -1.01 25.49
CA ALA A 21 -3.84 -0.22 26.44
C ALA A 21 -4.82 0.73 25.73
N ALA A 22 -4.42 1.32 24.60
CA ALA A 22 -5.33 2.14 23.78
C ALA A 22 -6.39 1.31 23.03
N ARG A 23 -6.18 -0.01 22.85
CA ARG A 23 -7.11 -0.95 22.20
C ARG A 23 -8.06 -1.63 23.19
N GLY A 24 -7.65 -1.85 24.44
CA GLY A 24 -8.34 -2.65 25.46
C GLY A 24 -9.70 -2.11 25.93
N ASP A 25 -9.92 -0.79 25.90
CA ASP A 25 -11.16 -0.16 26.44
C ASP A 25 -12.22 0.18 25.38
N ARG A 26 -12.28 -0.57 24.26
CA ARG A 26 -13.18 -0.23 23.15
C ARG A 26 -14.27 -1.28 22.99
N ALA A 27 -15.30 -1.12 23.83
CA ALA A 27 -16.61 -1.74 23.67
C ALA A 27 -17.13 -1.62 22.20
N PRO A 28 -17.97 -2.57 21.74
CA PRO A 28 -18.18 -2.88 20.31
C PRO A 28 -18.83 -1.77 19.45
N GLU A 29 -19.31 -0.68 20.04
CA GLU A 29 -19.94 0.45 19.33
C GLU A 29 -18.96 1.30 18.49
N LYS A 30 -17.67 1.35 18.82
CA LYS A 30 -16.67 2.18 18.10
C LYS A 30 -15.93 1.45 16.97
N ASN A 31 -16.29 0.20 16.70
CA ASN A 31 -15.64 -0.60 15.67
C ASN A 31 -16.15 -0.30 14.26
N SER A 32 -17.42 0.10 14.10
CA SER A 32 -17.97 0.49 12.79
C SER A 32 -17.23 1.70 12.21
N ASN A 33 -16.98 2.73 13.02
CA ASN A 33 -16.43 3.99 12.52
C ASN A 33 -14.92 3.90 12.20
N ARG A 34 -14.16 3.07 12.95
CA ARG A 34 -12.73 2.82 12.62
C ARG A 34 -12.55 1.78 11.51
N ALA A 35 -13.37 0.74 11.46
CA ALA A 35 -13.36 -0.19 10.33
C ALA A 35 -13.75 0.53 9.04
N SER A 36 -14.73 1.45 9.11
CA SER A 36 -15.11 2.35 8.03
C SER A 36 -13.95 3.26 7.61
N GLY A 37 -13.27 3.91 8.56
CA GLY A 37 -12.10 4.74 8.26
C GLY A 37 -10.93 3.96 7.63
N ALA A 38 -10.67 2.73 8.09
CA ALA A 38 -9.64 1.88 7.51
C ALA A 38 -10.01 1.36 6.11
N ALA A 39 -11.28 1.01 5.89
CA ALA A 39 -11.80 0.62 4.58
C ALA A 39 -11.73 1.79 3.58
N LEU A 40 -12.12 2.98 4.03
CA LEU A 40 -12.07 4.21 3.26
C LEU A 40 -10.62 4.59 2.90
N GLY A 41 -9.68 4.49 3.84
CA GLY A 41 -8.26 4.72 3.58
C GLY A 41 -7.67 3.75 2.54
N ARG A 42 -8.07 2.47 2.57
CA ARG A 42 -7.69 1.49 1.54
C ARG A 42 -8.30 1.84 0.19
N ALA A 43 -9.58 2.19 0.15
CA ALA A 43 -10.27 2.59 -1.08
C ALA A 43 -9.63 3.83 -1.71
N PHE A 44 -9.29 4.84 -0.89
CA PHE A 44 -8.57 6.04 -1.35
C PHE A 44 -7.19 5.70 -1.89
N ARG A 45 -6.44 4.82 -1.23
CA ARG A 45 -5.13 4.39 -1.73
C ARG A 45 -5.25 3.74 -3.10
N VAL A 46 -6.14 2.75 -3.25
CA VAL A 46 -6.36 2.07 -4.54
C VAL A 46 -6.85 3.05 -5.60
N GLY A 47 -7.79 3.94 -5.25
CA GLY A 47 -8.27 5.00 -6.14
C GLY A 47 -7.16 5.96 -6.57
N SER A 48 -6.27 6.36 -5.66
CA SER A 48 -5.14 7.24 -5.97
C SER A 48 -4.09 6.59 -6.86
N GLU A 49 -3.86 5.28 -6.71
CA GLU A 49 -2.93 4.54 -7.57
C GLU A 49 -3.47 4.48 -9.01
N LEU A 50 -4.78 4.27 -9.18
CA LEU A 50 -5.45 4.31 -10.48
C LEU A 50 -5.46 5.72 -11.11
N LEU A 51 -5.82 6.73 -10.31
CA LEU A 51 -5.88 8.12 -10.79
C LEU A 51 -4.50 8.65 -11.17
N ALA A 52 -3.45 8.29 -10.41
CA ALA A 52 -2.08 8.63 -10.74
C ALA A 52 -1.66 8.03 -12.09
N GLY A 53 -1.98 6.74 -12.33
CA GLY A 53 -1.74 6.10 -13.63
C GLY A 53 -2.43 6.82 -14.79
N LEU A 54 -3.69 7.24 -14.58
CA LEU A 54 -4.45 7.99 -15.59
C LEU A 54 -3.83 9.37 -15.88
N ILE A 55 -3.43 10.12 -14.84
CA ILE A 55 -2.79 11.43 -15.00
C ILE A 55 -1.47 11.29 -15.76
N VAL A 56 -0.61 10.35 -15.34
CA VAL A 56 0.69 10.11 -15.98
C VAL A 56 0.51 9.69 -17.44
N GLY A 57 -0.39 8.73 -17.71
CA GLY A 57 -0.69 8.28 -19.07
C GLY A 57 -1.25 9.38 -19.97
N SER A 58 -2.12 10.23 -19.42
CA SER A 58 -2.69 11.37 -20.15
C SER A 58 -1.63 12.43 -20.46
N LEU A 59 -0.77 12.76 -19.51
CA LEU A 59 0.33 13.72 -19.71
C LEU A 59 1.34 13.21 -20.73
N LEU A 60 1.70 11.93 -20.66
CA LEU A 60 2.58 11.29 -21.65
C LEU A 60 1.94 11.29 -23.03
N GLY A 61 0.67 10.88 -23.13
CA GLY A 61 -0.05 10.84 -24.39
C GLY A 61 -0.23 12.22 -25.03
N LEU A 62 -0.53 13.25 -24.23
CA LEU A 62 -0.59 14.65 -24.67
C LEU A 62 0.77 15.20 -25.13
N GLY A 63 1.83 14.91 -24.37
CA GLY A 63 3.19 15.32 -24.73
C GLY A 63 3.64 14.69 -26.04
N LEU A 64 3.35 13.40 -26.22
CA LEU A 64 3.62 12.67 -27.45
C LEU A 64 2.77 13.18 -28.61
N ASP A 65 1.46 13.40 -28.42
CA ASP A 65 0.60 13.96 -29.48
C ASP A 65 1.10 15.33 -29.95
N THR A 66 1.57 16.16 -29.02
CA THR A 66 2.12 17.49 -29.35
C THR A 66 3.44 17.38 -30.11
N PHE A 67 4.29 16.42 -29.77
CA PHE A 67 5.60 16.25 -30.41
C PHE A 67 5.50 15.63 -31.82
N PHE A 68 4.63 14.63 -31.98
CA PHE A 68 4.44 13.93 -33.25
C PHE A 68 3.39 14.58 -34.16
N GLY A 69 2.69 15.62 -33.69
CA GLY A 69 1.60 16.26 -34.42
C GLY A 69 0.43 15.30 -34.68
N THR A 70 0.35 14.20 -33.93
CA THR A 70 -0.74 13.24 -34.04
C THR A 70 -1.99 13.87 -33.43
N LYS A 71 -3.11 13.75 -34.16
CA LYS A 71 -4.48 13.92 -33.61
C LYS A 71 -4.62 13.08 -32.32
N PRO A 72 -5.58 13.33 -31.41
CA PRO A 72 -5.56 12.88 -29.99
C PRO A 72 -5.63 11.34 -29.81
N PHE A 73 -4.69 10.63 -30.40
CA PHE A 73 -4.63 9.20 -30.61
C PHE A 73 -3.59 8.63 -29.66
N LEU A 74 -2.42 9.26 -29.53
CA LEU A 74 -1.44 8.87 -28.50
C LEU A 74 -1.93 9.23 -27.10
N LEU A 75 -2.75 10.27 -26.96
CA LEU A 75 -3.53 10.55 -25.75
C LEU A 75 -4.44 9.38 -25.42
N LEU A 76 -5.23 8.90 -26.38
CA LEU A 76 -6.17 7.81 -26.16
C LEU A 76 -5.43 6.53 -25.75
N VAL A 77 -4.36 6.17 -26.49
CA VAL A 77 -3.48 5.04 -26.15
C VAL A 77 -2.82 5.24 -24.79
N GLY A 78 -2.33 6.44 -24.49
CA GLY A 78 -1.68 6.81 -23.23
C GLY A 78 -2.61 6.66 -22.03
N ILE A 79 -3.90 7.01 -22.19
CA ILE A 79 -4.94 6.77 -21.17
C ILE A 79 -5.10 5.28 -20.89
N PHE A 80 -5.27 4.45 -21.94
CA PHE A 80 -5.42 3.00 -21.76
C PHE A 80 -4.17 2.37 -21.13
N LEU A 81 -2.99 2.81 -21.55
CA LEU A 81 -1.72 2.34 -20.99
C LEU A 81 -1.56 2.75 -19.52
N GLY A 82 -1.90 4.00 -19.18
CA GLY A 82 -1.89 4.51 -17.81
C GLY A 82 -2.88 3.78 -16.90
N PHE A 83 -4.08 3.48 -17.42
CA PHE A 83 -5.07 2.65 -16.72
C PHE A 83 -4.57 1.23 -16.49
N ALA A 84 -4.03 0.57 -17.53
CA ALA A 84 -3.46 -0.77 -17.41
C ALA A 84 -2.32 -0.81 -16.37
N ALA A 85 -1.41 0.17 -16.40
CA ALA A 85 -0.35 0.32 -15.41
C ALA A 85 -0.91 0.50 -13.98
N GLY A 86 -1.95 1.32 -13.81
CA GLY A 86 -2.63 1.50 -12.53
C GLY A 86 -3.22 0.19 -11.99
N VAL A 87 -3.95 -0.56 -12.83
CA VAL A 87 -4.53 -1.86 -12.46
C VAL A 87 -3.42 -2.87 -12.09
N LEU A 88 -2.33 -2.90 -12.86
CA LEU A 88 -1.19 -3.76 -12.58
C LEU A 88 -0.52 -3.41 -11.24
N ASN A 89 -0.35 -2.13 -10.92
CA ASN A 89 0.20 -1.67 -9.64
C ASN A 89 -0.66 -2.13 -8.46
N VAL A 90 -1.98 -1.93 -8.56
CA VAL A 90 -2.95 -2.36 -7.55
C VAL A 90 -2.91 -3.89 -7.37
N SER A 91 -2.93 -4.63 -8.47
CA SER A 91 -2.87 -6.11 -8.44
C SER A 91 -1.60 -6.63 -7.78
N ARG A 92 -0.47 -5.95 -7.99
CA ARG A 92 0.81 -6.32 -7.37
C ARG A 92 0.81 -6.04 -5.88
N ALA A 93 0.18 -4.96 -5.43
CA ALA A 93 0.01 -4.68 -3.99
C ALA A 93 -0.79 -5.79 -3.28
N PHE A 94 -1.82 -6.31 -3.95
CA PHE A 94 -2.59 -7.46 -3.42
C PHE A 94 -1.76 -8.76 -3.43
N LYS A 95 -1.04 -9.06 -4.52
CA LYS A 95 -0.24 -10.28 -4.64
C LYS A 95 0.95 -10.31 -3.67
N ALA A 96 1.64 -9.17 -3.47
CA ALA A 96 2.74 -9.06 -2.52
C ALA A 96 2.29 -9.40 -1.08
N SER A 97 1.07 -9.02 -0.73
CA SER A 97 0.49 -9.33 0.59
C SER A 97 0.11 -10.82 0.74
N ALA A 98 -0.06 -11.56 -0.37
CA ALA A 98 -0.43 -12.97 -0.38
C ALA A 98 0.77 -13.93 -0.47
N SER A 99 1.85 -13.50 -1.13
CA SER A 99 3.08 -14.30 -1.26
C SER A 99 3.83 -14.46 0.07
N ASP A 100 3.83 -13.43 0.94
CA ASP A 100 4.47 -13.51 2.26
C ASP A 100 3.78 -14.52 3.21
N ALA A 101 2.49 -14.78 3.01
CA ALA A 101 1.76 -15.76 3.82
C ALA A 101 2.02 -17.22 3.39
N SER A 102 2.51 -17.44 2.17
CA SER A 102 2.71 -18.78 1.58
C SER A 102 4.11 -19.35 1.86
N ASP A 103 5.08 -18.49 2.19
CA ASP A 103 6.47 -18.90 2.49
C ASP A 103 6.68 -19.32 3.96
N SER A 104 5.74 -18.98 4.86
CA SER A 104 5.78 -19.42 6.26
C SER A 104 5.18 -20.83 6.50
N GLY A 105 4.65 -21.49 5.47
CA GLY A 105 3.94 -22.78 5.59
C GLY A 105 4.69 -24.02 5.10
N ASN A 106 5.86 -23.88 4.48
CA ASN A 106 6.57 -25.00 3.87
C ASN A 106 7.97 -25.18 4.49
N ASN A 107 8.01 -25.71 5.73
CA ASN A 107 9.22 -26.29 6.29
C ASN A 107 9.07 -27.83 6.44
N PRO A 108 9.31 -28.62 5.37
CA PRO A 108 9.36 -30.06 5.45
C PRO A 108 10.81 -30.57 5.60
N SER A 109 11.37 -30.47 6.81
CA SER A 109 12.53 -31.26 7.30
C SER A 109 12.85 -30.74 8.71
N GLY A 110 12.74 -31.51 9.79
CA GLY A 110 13.37 -32.80 10.00
C GLY A 110 14.69 -32.59 10.75
N GLN A 111 14.96 -33.51 11.69
CA GLN A 111 16.14 -33.68 12.57
C GLN A 111 15.91 -33.12 13.98
N GLY A 112 15.84 -33.93 15.03
CA GLY A 112 16.27 -35.32 15.21
C GLY A 112 16.84 -35.42 16.62
#